data_AF-A0AAJ4SKE0-F1
#
_entry.id   AF-A0AAJ4SKE0-F1
#
_cell.length_a   1.000
_cell.length_b   1.000
_cell.length_c   1.000
_cell.angle_alpha   90.00
_cell.angle_beta   90.00
_cell.angle_gamma   90.00
#
_symmetry.space_group_name_H-M   'P 1'
#
loop_
_entity.id
_entity.type
_entity.pdbx_description
1 polymer ?
#
loop_
_entity_poly.entity_id
_entity_poly.type
_entity_poly.pdbx_seq_one_letter_code
_entity_poly.pdbx_strand_id
1 'polypeptide(L)'
;MKLNEIDENELYPTEKIGPSVLGTIIYKVGEQSQFKGAYITTNERVIMSVDMNGEPYKRVFSYQDIKAVTIEDKGVLFIEFLPQGKVAMIDIEEGDKEAFKDYVNNLVQQ
;
A
#
# COMPACT_ATOMS: atom_id res chain seq x y z
N MET A 1 -5.70 -14.73 8.63
CA MET A 1 -5.70 -14.33 7.22
C MET A 1 -4.53 -13.39 6.99
N LYS A 2 -3.80 -13.51 5.88
CA LYS A 2 -2.67 -12.61 5.60
C LYS A 2 -3.15 -11.35 4.88
N LEU A 3 -2.71 -10.19 5.35
CA LEU A 3 -3.12 -8.89 4.79
C LEU A 3 -2.36 -8.54 3.50
N ASN A 4 -1.19 -9.16 3.28
CA ASN A 4 -0.26 -8.90 2.18
C ASN A 4 -0.35 -9.91 1.01
N GLU A 5 -1.42 -10.71 0.95
CA GLU A 5 -1.68 -11.65 -0.13
C GLU A 5 -2.96 -11.26 -0.89
N ILE A 6 -2.97 -11.52 -2.19
CA ILE A 6 -4.14 -11.38 -3.06
C ILE A 6 -4.43 -12.74 -3.69
N ASP A 7 -5.72 -13.08 -3.81
CA ASP A 7 -6.15 -14.26 -4.56
C ASP A 7 -5.89 -14.02 -6.05
N GLU A 8 -5.27 -14.97 -6.75
CA GLU A 8 -5.00 -14.87 -8.18
C GLU A 8 -6.29 -14.71 -9.00
N ASN A 9 -7.43 -15.18 -8.50
CA ASN A 9 -8.73 -14.98 -9.14
C ASN A 9 -9.24 -13.53 -9.06
N GLU A 10 -8.68 -12.70 -8.18
CA GLU A 10 -8.96 -11.25 -8.12
C GLU A 10 -8.17 -10.46 -9.17
N LEU A 11 -7.18 -11.08 -9.82
CA LEU A 11 -6.31 -10.46 -10.81
C LEU A 11 -6.94 -10.45 -12.20
N TYR A 12 -6.73 -9.36 -12.95
CA TYR A 12 -6.99 -9.39 -14.38
C TYR A 12 -5.99 -10.32 -15.09
N PRO A 13 -6.33 -10.90 -16.25
CA PRO A 13 -5.43 -11.82 -16.96
C PRO A 13 -4.06 -11.23 -17.32
N THR A 14 -3.96 -9.90 -17.45
CA THR A 14 -2.73 -9.15 -17.73
C THR A 14 -1.99 -8.69 -16.48
N GLU A 15 -2.61 -8.87 -15.31
CA GLU A 15 -2.14 -8.34 -14.05
C GLU A 15 -1.12 -9.29 -13.40
N LYS A 16 -0.02 -8.72 -12.93
CA LYS A 16 1.11 -9.40 -12.31
C LYS A 16 1.37 -8.78 -10.96
N ILE A 17 1.48 -9.62 -9.94
CA ILE A 17 1.81 -9.20 -8.58
C ILE A 17 3.23 -8.63 -8.54
N GLY A 18 3.37 -7.49 -7.87
CA GLY A 18 4.63 -6.82 -7.56
C GLY A 18 4.97 -6.92 -6.07
N PRO A 19 5.92 -6.10 -5.58
CA PRO A 19 6.27 -6.05 -4.16
C PRO A 19 5.09 -5.70 -3.25
N SER A 20 5.11 -6.20 -2.02
CA SER A 20 4.19 -5.81 -0.96
C SER A 20 4.94 -5.46 0.31
N VAL A 21 4.34 -4.62 1.15
CA VAL A 21 4.84 -4.22 2.46
C VAL A 21 3.74 -4.32 3.50
N LEU A 22 4.06 -4.83 4.69
CA LEU A 22 3.15 -4.97 5.82
C LEU A 22 3.68 -4.13 6.99
N GLY A 23 2.80 -3.37 7.63
CA GLY A 23 3.13 -2.57 8.80
C GLY A 23 1.91 -1.92 9.42
N THR A 24 2.11 -0.76 10.05
CA THR A 24 1.03 0.03 10.64
C THR A 24 0.76 1.26 9.78
N ILE A 25 -0.44 1.32 9.19
CA ILE A 25 -0.93 2.44 8.40
C ILE A 25 -1.50 3.51 9.34
N ILE A 26 -1.01 4.74 9.20
CA ILE A 26 -1.47 5.91 9.95
C ILE A 26 -2.46 6.70 9.10
N TYR A 27 -3.74 6.55 9.42
CA TYR A 27 -4.84 7.23 8.73
C TYR A 27 -6.01 7.45 9.70
N LYS A 28 -6.62 8.63 9.71
CA LYS A 28 -7.69 8.95 10.68
C LYS A 28 -9.06 8.51 10.18
N VAL A 29 -9.70 7.60 10.89
CA VAL A 29 -11.11 7.20 10.69
C VAL A 29 -11.83 7.26 12.04
N GLY A 30 -12.66 8.28 12.24
CA GLY A 30 -13.30 8.54 13.54
C GLY A 30 -12.25 8.77 14.63
N GLU A 31 -12.28 7.94 15.67
CA GLU A 31 -11.33 7.96 16.80
C GLU A 31 -10.08 7.10 16.58
N GLN A 32 -10.11 6.18 15.61
CA GLN A 32 -8.98 5.30 15.30
C GLN A 32 -8.05 5.97 14.27
N SER A 33 -6.74 5.84 14.49
CA SER A 33 -5.72 6.45 13.63
C SER A 33 -4.63 5.50 13.17
N GLN A 34 -4.62 4.27 13.68
CA GLN A 34 -3.61 3.27 13.41
C GLN A 34 -4.29 1.96 13.04
N PHE A 35 -3.83 1.36 11.95
CA PHE A 35 -4.39 0.12 11.42
C PHE A 35 -3.24 -0.79 11.02
N LYS A 36 -3.26 -2.05 11.47
CA LYS A 36 -2.39 -3.05 10.89
C LYS A 36 -2.82 -3.26 9.44
N GLY A 37 -1.89 -3.16 8.50
CA GLY A 37 -2.24 -3.21 7.10
C GLY A 37 -1.05 -3.42 6.17
N ALA A 38 -1.37 -3.79 4.94
CA ALA A 38 -0.41 -3.98 3.87
C ALA A 38 -0.74 -3.11 2.67
N TYR A 39 0.31 -2.73 1.94
CA TYR A 39 0.19 -2.31 0.56
C TYR A 39 0.71 -3.43 -0.33
N ILE A 40 -0.10 -3.85 -1.29
CA ILE A 40 0.22 -4.86 -2.30
C ILE A 40 0.21 -4.16 -3.65
N THR A 41 1.25 -4.34 -4.45
CA THR A 41 1.29 -3.78 -5.81
C THR A 41 1.00 -4.86 -6.84
N THR A 42 0.42 -4.43 -7.96
CA THR A 42 0.47 -5.16 -9.22
C THR A 42 1.00 -4.22 -10.30
N ASN A 43 1.24 -4.70 -11.51
CA ASN A 43 1.55 -3.80 -12.64
C ASN A 43 0.39 -2.87 -13.03
N GLU A 44 -0.80 -2.99 -12.44
CA GLU A 44 -1.99 -2.20 -12.80
C GLU A 44 -2.51 -1.30 -11.66
N ARG A 45 -2.30 -1.69 -10.39
CA ARG A 45 -2.87 -0.96 -9.23
C ARG A 45 -2.08 -1.18 -7.94
N VAL A 46 -2.35 -0.34 -6.95
CA VAL A 46 -1.95 -0.54 -5.55
C VAL A 46 -3.19 -0.88 -4.73
N ILE A 47 -3.06 -1.91 -3.89
CA ILE A 47 -4.14 -2.41 -3.04
C ILE A 47 -3.71 -2.21 -1.59
N MET A 48 -4.48 -1.44 -0.85
CA MET A 48 -4.36 -1.30 0.59
C MET A 48 -5.30 -2.29 1.26
N SER A 49 -4.78 -3.11 2.16
CA SER A 49 -5.54 -4.08 2.94
C SER A 49 -5.29 -3.82 4.42
N VAL A 50 -6.31 -3.45 5.17
CA VAL A 50 -6.22 -3.16 6.61
C VAL A 50 -7.09 -4.11 7.41
N ASP A 51 -6.62 -4.50 8.59
CA ASP A 51 -7.44 -5.24 9.56
C ASP A 51 -8.42 -4.28 10.23
N MET A 52 -9.71 -4.52 10.04
CA MET A 52 -10.80 -3.85 10.76
C MET A 52 -11.64 -4.91 11.49
N ASN A 53 -11.40 -5.05 12.79
CA ASN A 53 -12.11 -5.98 13.67
C ASN A 53 -11.96 -7.47 13.27
N GLY A 54 -10.78 -7.87 12.80
CA GLY A 54 -10.48 -9.23 12.37
C GLY A 54 -10.85 -9.54 10.92
N GLU A 55 -11.46 -8.58 10.21
CA GLU A 55 -11.82 -8.68 8.81
C GLU A 55 -10.97 -7.74 7.95
N PRO A 56 -10.46 -8.20 6.80
CA PRO A 56 -9.70 -7.37 5.88
C PRO A 56 -10.61 -6.38 5.15
N TYR A 57 -10.33 -5.09 5.30
CA TYR A 57 -10.89 -4.05 4.45
C TYR A 57 -9.90 -3.68 3.35
N LYS A 58 -10.28 -3.91 2.09
CA LYS A 58 -9.46 -3.60 0.91
C LYS A 58 -9.89 -2.29 0.26
N ARG A 59 -8.91 -1.49 -0.17
CA ARG A 59 -9.10 -0.33 -1.04
C ARG A 59 -8.10 -0.35 -2.18
N VAL A 60 -8.58 -0.08 -3.39
CA VAL A 60 -7.77 -0.06 -4.62
C VAL A 60 -7.46 1.37 -5.02
N PHE A 61 -6.23 1.62 -5.44
CA PHE A 61 -5.75 2.89 -5.96
C PHE A 61 -5.13 2.67 -7.34
N SER A 62 -5.47 3.55 -8.29
CA SER A 62 -4.77 3.60 -9.58
C SER A 62 -3.40 4.24 -9.37
N TYR A 63 -2.42 3.86 -10.20
CA TYR A 63 -1.14 4.59 -10.24
C TYR A 63 -1.32 6.07 -10.60
N GLN A 64 -2.37 6.41 -11.35
CA GLN A 64 -2.71 7.80 -11.68
C GLN A 64 -3.16 8.62 -10.46
N ASP A 65 -3.62 7.97 -9.40
CA ASP A 65 -4.02 8.62 -8.14
C ASP A 65 -2.84 8.80 -7.19
N ILE A 66 -1.65 8.30 -7.54
CA ILE A 66 -0.45 8.36 -6.71
C ILE A 66 0.51 9.36 -7.34
N LYS A 67 0.99 10.30 -6.53
CA LYS A 67 2.00 11.28 -6.93
C LYS A 67 3.41 10.71 -6.80
N ALA A 68 3.70 10.06 -5.68
CA ALA A 68 5.00 9.46 -5.39
C ALA A 68 4.92 8.59 -4.13
N VAL A 69 5.89 7.69 -4.00
CA VAL A 69 6.23 6.99 -2.76
C VAL A 69 7.60 7.45 -2.28
N THR A 70 7.71 7.82 -1.01
CA THR A 70 8.97 8.24 -0.39
C THR A 70 9.24 7.44 0.88
N ILE A 71 10.52 7.27 1.21
CA ILE A 71 10.94 6.78 2.52
C ILE A 71 11.67 7.93 3.19
N GLU A 72 11.17 8.35 4.35
CA GLU A 72 11.72 9.47 5.13
C GLU A 72 12.37 8.95 6.42
N ASP A 73 12.87 9.87 7.25
CA ASP A 73 13.65 9.56 8.45
C ASP A 73 13.01 8.48 9.34
N LYS A 74 13.87 7.63 9.91
CA LYS A 74 13.50 6.42 10.67
C LYS A 74 12.78 5.35 9.85
N GLY A 75 12.79 5.48 8.52
CA GLY A 75 12.34 4.45 7.61
C GLY A 75 10.83 4.40 7.41
N VAL A 76 10.14 5.50 7.70
CA VAL A 76 8.70 5.68 7.46
C VAL A 76 8.43 5.73 5.97
N LEU A 77 7.53 4.88 5.49
CA LEU A 77 7.09 4.86 4.11
C LEU A 77 5.88 5.79 3.95
N PHE A 78 5.93 6.71 3.00
CA PHE A 78 4.82 7.58 2.65
C PHE A 78 4.35 7.31 1.23
N ILE A 79 3.03 7.19 1.04
CA ILE A 79 2.39 7.26 -0.27
C ILE A 79 1.65 8.59 -0.35
N GLU A 80 2.00 9.44 -1.30
CA GLU A 80 1.31 10.71 -1.56
C GLU A 80 0.24 10.50 -2.63
N PHE A 81 -1.04 10.62 -2.26
CA PHE A 81 -2.19 10.48 -3.15
C PHE A 81 -2.70 11.84 -3.65
N LEU A 82 -3.25 11.89 -4.86
CA LEU A 82 -3.81 13.08 -5.49
C LEU A 82 -5.35 13.07 -5.42
N PRO A 83 -6.01 14.12 -4.88
CA PRO A 83 -5.48 15.26 -4.13
C PRO A 83 -5.40 15.05 -2.60
N GLN A 84 -5.56 13.82 -2.09
CA GLN A 84 -5.84 13.55 -0.68
C GLN A 84 -4.62 13.70 0.26
N GLY A 85 -3.40 13.77 -0.27
CA GLY A 85 -2.17 13.97 0.50
C GLY A 85 -1.49 12.67 0.92
N LYS A 86 -0.56 12.78 1.89
CA LYS A 86 0.33 11.68 2.31
C LYS A 86 -0.35 10.75 3.32
N VAL A 87 -0.19 9.44 3.11
CA VAL A 87 -0.49 8.40 4.09
C VAL A 87 0.81 7.74 4.51
N ALA A 88 1.02 7.59 5.83
CA ALA A 88 2.23 6.99 6.39
C ALA A 88 2.03 5.52 6.72
N MET A 89 3.07 4.72 6.50
CA MET A 89 3.23 3.38 7.07
C MET A 89 4.50 3.37 7.92
N ILE A 90 4.33 2.96 9.17
CA ILE A 90 5.39 2.79 10.18
C ILE A 90 5.47 1.32 10.61
N ASP A 91 6.48 1.00 11.43
CA ASP A 91 6.63 -0.32 12.05
C ASP A 91 6.50 -1.46 11.03
N ILE A 92 7.26 -1.36 9.92
CA ILE A 92 7.23 -2.33 8.83
C ILE A 92 7.72 -3.69 9.36
N GLU A 93 6.85 -4.70 9.29
CA GLU A 93 7.07 -6.06 9.78
C GLU A 93 7.55 -7.00 8.68
N GLU A 94 7.05 -6.83 7.45
CA GLU A 94 7.38 -7.68 6.29
C GLU A 94 7.46 -6.86 5.00
N GLY A 95 8.26 -7.36 4.05
CA GLY A 95 8.42 -6.76 2.72
C GLY A 95 9.65 -5.85 2.59
N ASP A 96 10.06 -5.61 1.34
CA ASP A 96 11.14 -4.68 1.00
C ASP A 96 10.54 -3.34 0.58
N LYS A 97 10.67 -2.35 1.47
CA LYS A 97 10.16 -1.00 1.26
C LYS A 97 10.87 -0.24 0.14
N GLU A 98 12.16 -0.50 -0.08
CA GLU A 98 12.90 0.14 -1.18
C GLU A 98 12.41 -0.42 -2.51
N ALA A 99 12.30 -1.74 -2.62
CA ALA A 99 11.74 -2.39 -3.80
C ALA A 99 10.29 -1.94 -4.08
N PHE A 100 9.46 -1.81 -3.03
CA PHE A 100 8.10 -1.27 -3.16
C PHE A 100 8.09 0.18 -3.66
N LYS A 101 8.89 1.06 -3.04
CA LYS A 101 9.00 2.47 -3.41
C LYS A 101 9.44 2.62 -4.87
N ASP A 102 10.48 1.90 -5.26
CA ASP A 102 11.02 1.95 -6.62
C ASP A 102 10.00 1.41 -7.64
N TYR A 103 9.32 0.31 -7.32
CA TYR A 103 8.29 -0.27 -8.18
C TYR A 103 7.13 0.69 -8.44
N VAL A 104 6.55 1.28 -7.39
CA VAL A 104 5.44 2.23 -7.54
C VAL A 104 5.89 3.48 -8.31
N ASN A 105 7.04 4.06 -7.98
CA ASN A 105 7.52 5.26 -8.66
C ASN A 105 7.82 5.03 -10.14
N ASN A 106 8.28 3.84 -10.53
CA ASN A 106 8.48 3.48 -11.95
C ASN A 106 7.17 3.40 -12.74
N LEU A 107 6.04 3.12 -12.09
CA LEU A 107 4.72 3.04 -12.73
C LEU A 107 3.99 4.38 -12.73
N VAL A 108 4.23 5.23 -11.73
CA VAL A 108 3.70 6.61 -11.68
C VAL A 108 4.36 7.53 -12.71
N GLN A 109 5.61 7.27 -13.09
CA GLN A 109 6.38 8.09 -14.05
C GLN A 109 6.09 7.79 -15.54
N GLN A 110 5.19 6.84 -15.84
CA GLN A 110 4.79 6.47 -17.20
C GLN A 110 3.54 7.23 -17.65
#